data_AF-A0A7C1MMQ2-F1
#
_entry.id   AF-A0A7C1MMQ2-F1
#
_cell.length_a   1.000
_cell.length_b   1.000
_cell.length_c   1.000
_cell.angle_alpha   90.00
_cell.angle_beta   90.00
_cell.angle_gamma   90.00
#
_symmetry.space_group_name_H-M   'P 1'
#
loop_
_entity.id
_entity.type
_entity.pdbx_description
1 polymer ?
#
loop_
_entity_poly.entity_id
_entity_poly.type
_entity_poly.pdbx_seq_one_letter_code
_entity_poly.pdbx_strand_id
1 'polypeptide(L)' 'MTTRTRFAPSPTGYLHVGGARTALFSWLHARKHGGVFIL' A
#
# COMPACT_ATOMS: atom_id res chain seq x y z
N MET A 1 15.84 10.25 6.18
CA MET A 1 15.25 9.48 5.06
C MET A 1 13.76 9.33 5.32
N THR A 2 12.90 9.59 4.33
CA THR A 2 11.43 9.46 4.46
C THR A 2 11.01 8.09 3.94
N THR A 3 10.27 7.31 4.75
CA THR A 3 9.73 6.01 4.33
C THR A 3 8.73 6.19 3.18
N ARG A 4 8.91 5.48 2.07
CA ARG A 4 8.00 5.50 0.92
C ARG A 4 7.53 4.08 0.61
N THR A 5 6.22 3.85 0.58
CA THR A 5 5.63 2.56 0.22
C THR A 5 4.70 2.73 -0.99
N ARG A 6 4.40 1.63 -1.69
CA ARG A 6 3.45 1.64 -2.80
C ARG A 6 2.54 0.42 -2.82
N PHE A 7 1.36 0.55 -3.40
CA PHE A 7 0.49 -0.57 -3.76
C PHE A 7 0.20 -0.54 -5.26
N ALA A 8 0.92 -1.32 -6.05
CA ALA A 8 0.79 -1.35 -7.51
C ALA A 8 0.16 -2.67 -8.00
N PRO A 9 -1.18 -2.84 -7.92
CA PRO A 9 -1.85 -4.04 -8.42
C PRO A 9 -1.90 -4.07 -9.95
N SER A 10 -1.95 -5.26 -10.53
CA SER A 10 -2.36 -5.43 -11.92
C SER A 10 -3.90 -5.40 -12.00
N PRO A 11 -4.51 -4.68 -12.96
CA PRO A 11 -5.97 -4.61 -13.09
C PRO A 11 -6.54 -5.90 -13.68
N THR A 12 -6.75 -6.91 -12.82
CA THR A 12 -7.28 -8.23 -13.20
C THR A 12 -8.77 -8.40 -12.88
N GLY A 13 -9.51 -7.28 -12.76
CA GLY A 13 -10.91 -7.24 -12.31
C GLY A 13 -11.04 -6.57 -10.96
N TYR A 14 -11.80 -7.18 -10.03
CA TYR A 14 -12.02 -6.63 -8.69
C TYR A 14 -10.77 -6.68 -7.82
N LEU A 15 -10.66 -5.72 -6.89
CA LEU A 15 -9.63 -5.74 -5.87
C LEU A 15 -9.83 -6.94 -4.94
N HIS A 16 -8.96 -7.94 -5.07
CA HIS A 16 -8.97 -9.11 -4.18
C HIS A 16 -8.65 -8.70 -2.73
N VAL A 17 -9.24 -9.38 -1.75
CA VAL A 17 -9.03 -9.09 -0.32
C VAL A 17 -7.56 -9.20 0.09
N GLY A 18 -6.81 -10.13 -0.49
CA GLY A 18 -5.36 -10.21 -0.30
C GLY A 18 -4.62 -8.97 -0.82
N GLY A 19 -5.07 -8.39 -1.94
CA GLY A 19 -4.54 -7.13 -2.46
C GLY A 19 -4.87 -5.96 -1.53
N ALA A 20 -6.11 -5.88 -1.05
CA ALA A 20 -6.52 -4.87 -0.06
C ALA A 20 -5.68 -4.96 1.23
N ARG A 21 -5.39 -6.18 1.71
CA ARG A 21 -4.50 -6.40 2.87
C ARG A 21 -3.09 -5.89 2.62
N THR A 22 -2.53 -6.16 1.44
CA THR A 22 -1.21 -5.65 1.05
C THR A 22 -1.19 -4.12 1.03
N ALA A 23 -2.21 -3.49 0.43
CA ALA A 23 -2.35 -2.04 0.42
C ALA A 23 -2.42 -1.46 1.84
N LEU A 24 -3.21 -2.09 2.72
CA LEU A 24 -3.35 -1.69 4.12
C LEU A 24 -2.02 -1.75 4.87
N PHE A 25 -1.23 -2.82 4.70
CA PHE A 25 0.08 -2.94 5.35
C PHE A 25 1.08 -1.90 4.84
N SER A 26 1.13 -1.69 3.52
CA SER A 26 1.98 -0.64 2.94
C SER A 26 1.59 0.75 3.45
N TRP A 27 0.29 1.04 3.56
CA TRP A 27 -0.22 2.29 4.10
C TRP A 27 0.09 2.46 5.59
N LEU A 28 -0.19 1.45 6.43
CA LEU A 28 0.09 1.49 7.87
C LEU A 28 1.59 1.67 8.14
N HIS A 29 2.44 1.01 7.37
CA HIS A 29 3.90 1.14 7.50
C HIS A 29 4.37 2.55 7.17
N ALA A 30 3.88 3.16 6.07
CA ALA A 30 4.18 4.56 5.76
C ALA A 30 3.65 5.50 6.86
N ARG A 31 2.39 5.33 7.29
CA ARG A 31 1.77 6.15 8.33
C ARG A 31 2.53 6.11 9.66
N LYS A 32 2.94 4.91 10.11
CA LYS A 32 3.70 4.73 11.36
C LYS A 32 5.04 5.47 11.36
N HIS A 33 5.66 5.62 10.19
CA HIS A 33 6.98 6.26 10.05
C HIS A 33 6.91 7.71 9.55
N GLY A 34 5.72 8.33 9.50
CA GLY A 34 5.55 9.67 8.94
C GLY A 34 5.93 9.75 7.45
N GLY A 35 5.79 8.63 6.75
CA GLY A 35 6.16 8.43 5.36
C GLY A 35 5.04 8.72 4.36
N VAL A 36 5.30 8.38 3.09
CA VAL A 36 4.37 8.58 1.97
C VAL A 36 3.93 7.22 1.40
N PHE A 37 2.63 7.07 1.17
CA PHE A 37 2.03 5.92 0.48
C PHE A 37 1.63 6.31 -0.95
N ILE A 38 2.02 5.50 -1.93
CA ILE A 38 1.72 5.69 -3.35
C ILE A 38 0.75 4.59 -3.80
N LEU A 39 -0.29 4.96 -4.55
CA LEU A 39 -1.21 4.04 -5.20
C LEU A 39 -0.77 3.79 -6.65
#